data_AF-A0A9P6AIR1-F1
#
_entry.id   AF-A0A9P6AIR1-F1
#
_cell.length_a   1.000
_cell.length_b   1.000
_cell.length_c   1.000
_cell.angle_alpha   90.00
_cell.angle_beta   90.00
_cell.angle_gamma   90.00
#
_symmetry.space_group_name_H-M   'P 1'
#
loop_
_entity.id
_entity.type
_entity.pdbx_description
1 polymer ?
#
loop_
_entity_poly.entity_id
_entity_poly.type
_entity_poly.pdbx_seq_one_letter_code
_entity_poly.pdbx_strand_id
1 'polypeptide(L)'
;MSIFEDGPEYKARAAKPYEFPKATLKQVHDAVPKELTRRSTIKGIAWALRDALMCASIYQAAKYIDPFVTVLKGRDGLTGAGIFTLGHDAGHGSLSDHQFVNHTIGFIAHTFILAPYFSWRHSHHLHHKASGSMERDENYLPKTRSELKMAPESVMKKADYEEIFGETPFYTLTRMAIMQFLGWQLYLTINALEAQHSHAFPVSAALESIVRPVPEDLLTFIKFYLVPYVLLNHWVVMFTYLHHTDPTLPHFRKDSWTFLRGAVTTIDRPLMGWMGRFFFHNISHDHIAHHFYSSAPFYNGPEITKYVRKALGDEYNYDSTNTFRALYRSFTNCEFVEDDGGIVMWKNREGKAVRKVAGEVDKME
;
A
#
# COMPACT_ATOMS: atom_id res chain seq x y z
N MET A 1 -4.96 16.66 15.38
CA MET A 1 -6.12 16.49 14.49
C MET A 1 -7.02 15.45 15.11
N SER A 2 -8.34 15.67 15.13
CA SER A 2 -9.31 14.71 15.70
C SER A 2 -9.19 13.35 15.00
N ILE A 3 -9.32 12.24 15.74
CA ILE A 3 -9.38 10.90 15.13
C ILE A 3 -10.72 10.65 14.43
N PHE A 4 -11.69 11.54 14.57
CA PHE A 4 -13.03 11.39 14.00
C PHE A 4 -13.29 12.31 12.81
N GLU A 5 -12.33 13.14 12.44
CA GLU A 5 -12.49 14.11 11.36
C GLU A 5 -11.50 13.86 10.24
N ASP A 6 -11.98 14.03 9.02
CA ASP A 6 -11.14 14.03 7.84
C ASP A 6 -10.34 15.33 7.73
N GLY A 7 -9.11 15.21 7.23
CA GLY A 7 -8.19 16.32 7.01
C GLY A 7 -8.72 17.33 6.00
N PRO A 8 -8.24 18.60 6.07
CA PRO A 8 -8.69 19.65 5.17
C PRO A 8 -8.39 19.34 3.70
N GLU A 9 -7.29 18.65 3.39
CA GLU A 9 -6.89 18.30 2.03
C GLU A 9 -7.83 17.26 1.41
N TYR A 10 -8.22 16.26 2.19
CA TYR A 10 -9.25 15.29 1.78
C TYR A 10 -10.58 15.99 1.51
N LYS A 11 -11.05 16.83 2.45
CA LYS A 11 -12.32 17.56 2.31
C LYS A 11 -12.32 18.47 1.08
N ALA A 12 -11.22 19.19 0.84
CA ALA A 12 -11.07 20.06 -0.32
C ALA A 12 -11.07 19.28 -1.64
N ARG A 13 -10.41 18.12 -1.68
CA ARG A 13 -10.40 17.24 -2.85
C ARG A 13 -11.76 16.58 -3.11
N ALA A 14 -12.46 16.14 -2.07
CA ALA A 14 -13.79 15.55 -2.16
C ALA A 14 -14.85 16.54 -2.66
N ALA A 15 -14.73 17.82 -2.30
CA ALA A 15 -15.69 18.86 -2.68
C ALA A 15 -15.57 19.32 -4.16
N LYS A 16 -14.55 18.88 -4.89
CA LYS A 16 -14.31 19.29 -6.29
C LYS A 16 -14.46 18.11 -7.24
N PRO A 17 -15.06 18.27 -8.42
CA PRO A 17 -15.05 17.23 -9.45
C PRO A 17 -13.62 16.77 -9.79
N TYR A 18 -13.51 15.53 -10.24
CA TYR A 18 -12.27 14.99 -10.78
C TYR A 18 -12.05 15.53 -12.20
N GLU A 19 -10.91 16.17 -12.40
CA GLU A 19 -10.39 16.57 -13.70
C GLU A 19 -9.06 15.85 -13.94
N PHE A 20 -8.69 15.66 -15.21
CA PHE A 20 -7.37 15.13 -15.51
C PHE A 20 -6.27 16.07 -15.01
N PRO A 21 -5.13 15.52 -14.56
CA PRO A 21 -3.94 16.30 -14.28
C PRO A 21 -3.55 17.15 -15.50
N LYS A 22 -3.33 18.45 -15.27
CA LYS A 22 -2.79 19.44 -16.20
C LYS A 22 -1.27 19.32 -16.28
N ALA A 23 -0.61 18.84 -15.23
CA ALA A 23 0.82 18.56 -15.26
C ALA A 23 1.15 17.49 -16.32
N THR A 24 2.24 17.70 -17.05
CA THR A 24 2.78 16.73 -18.00
C THR A 24 3.87 15.88 -17.36
N LEU A 25 4.05 14.66 -17.86
CA LEU A 25 5.11 13.76 -17.39
C LEU A 25 6.49 14.39 -17.52
N LYS A 26 6.70 15.15 -18.60
CA LYS A 26 7.93 15.92 -18.82
C LYS A 26 8.17 16.98 -17.76
N GLN A 27 7.14 17.75 -17.36
CA GLN A 27 7.28 18.76 -16.31
C GLN A 27 7.67 18.14 -14.96
N VAL A 28 7.08 17.00 -14.60
CA VAL A 28 7.43 16.28 -13.37
C VAL A 28 8.86 15.73 -13.44
N HIS A 29 9.27 15.21 -14.60
CA HIS A 29 10.64 14.71 -14.81
C HIS A 29 11.71 15.79 -14.80
N ASP A 30 11.47 16.91 -15.50
CA ASP A 30 12.42 18.01 -15.58
C ASP A 30 12.58 18.76 -14.26
N ALA A 31 11.58 18.68 -13.37
CA ALA A 31 11.62 19.33 -12.06
C ALA A 31 12.61 18.68 -11.09
N VAL A 32 12.92 17.39 -11.24
CA VAL A 32 13.74 16.64 -10.26
C VAL A 32 15.20 16.60 -10.71
N PRO A 33 16.14 17.10 -9.90
CA PRO A 33 17.57 17.01 -10.21
C PRO A 33 18.06 15.56 -10.31
N LYS A 34 18.84 15.26 -11.36
CA LYS A 34 19.27 13.88 -11.68
C LYS A 34 20.12 13.25 -10.58
N GLU A 35 20.88 14.06 -9.85
CA GLU A 35 21.69 13.62 -8.71
C GLU A 35 20.87 12.96 -7.59
N LEU A 36 19.59 13.32 -7.43
CA LEU A 36 18.70 12.69 -6.44
C LEU A 36 18.32 11.25 -6.83
N THR A 37 18.45 10.89 -8.11
CA THR A 37 18.20 9.52 -8.59
C THR A 37 19.45 8.65 -8.54
N ARG A 38 20.61 9.21 -8.20
CA ARG A 38 21.87 8.48 -8.15
C ARG A 38 21.93 7.55 -6.93
N ARG A 39 22.12 6.27 -7.19
CA ARG A 39 22.28 5.23 -6.17
C ARG A 39 23.69 5.25 -5.59
N SER A 40 23.80 4.78 -4.36
CA SER A 40 25.08 4.60 -3.67
C SER A 40 25.04 3.27 -2.94
N THR A 41 25.79 2.29 -3.47
CA THR A 41 25.86 0.94 -2.90
C THR A 41 26.26 0.96 -1.42
N ILE A 42 27.19 1.83 -1.03
CA ILE A 42 27.62 1.98 0.37
C ILE A 42 26.46 2.47 1.24
N LYS A 43 25.73 3.50 0.80
CA LYS A 43 24.55 3.99 1.56
C LYS A 43 23.46 2.93 1.62
N GLY A 44 23.17 2.25 0.51
CA GLY A 44 22.18 1.18 0.46
C GLY A 44 22.49 0.04 1.43
N ILE A 45 23.74 -0.44 1.44
CA ILE A 45 24.22 -1.43 2.40
C ILE A 45 24.17 -0.89 3.83
N ALA A 46 24.54 0.36 4.07
CA ALA A 46 24.50 0.96 5.40
C ALA A 46 23.07 1.00 5.97
N TRP A 47 22.06 1.34 5.15
CA TRP A 47 20.65 1.27 5.54
C TRP A 47 20.21 -0.17 5.82
N ALA A 48 20.60 -1.12 4.97
CA ALA A 48 20.30 -2.53 5.20
C ALA A 48 20.90 -3.06 6.51
N LEU A 49 22.15 -2.69 6.81
CA LEU A 49 22.81 -3.04 8.06
C LEU A 49 22.15 -2.35 9.26
N ARG A 50 21.79 -1.07 9.15
CA ARG A 50 21.08 -0.33 10.20
C ARG A 50 19.77 -1.02 10.57
N ASP A 51 18.98 -1.44 9.59
CA ASP A 51 17.71 -2.13 9.82
C ASP A 51 17.90 -3.53 10.41
N ALA A 52 18.86 -4.29 9.91
CA ALA A 52 19.20 -5.61 10.47
C ALA A 52 19.67 -5.50 11.93
N LEU A 53 20.57 -4.55 12.24
CA LEU A 53 21.06 -4.30 13.59
C LEU A 53 19.96 -3.78 14.52
N MET A 54 19.08 -2.92 14.02
CA MET A 54 17.94 -2.41 14.77
C MET A 54 16.98 -3.55 15.13
N CYS A 55 16.61 -4.40 14.17
CA CYS A 55 15.77 -5.56 14.40
C CYS A 55 16.42 -6.53 15.40
N ALA A 56 17.72 -6.82 15.23
CA ALA A 56 18.46 -7.68 16.17
C ALA A 56 18.50 -7.08 17.58
N SER A 57 18.74 -5.77 17.70
CA SER A 57 18.81 -5.08 19.00
C SER A 57 17.48 -5.07 19.73
N ILE A 58 16.38 -4.80 19.02
CA ILE A 58 15.02 -4.86 19.59
C ILE A 58 14.69 -6.28 20.01
N TYR A 59 14.98 -7.27 19.17
CA TYR A 59 14.76 -8.67 19.50
C TYR A 59 15.56 -9.12 20.74
N GLN A 60 16.82 -8.71 20.88
CA GLN A 60 17.60 -9.02 22.08
C GLN A 60 17.06 -8.29 23.30
N ALA A 61 16.70 -7.01 23.19
CA ALA A 61 16.11 -6.24 24.29
C ALA A 61 14.77 -6.83 24.75
N ALA A 62 13.94 -7.34 23.83
CA ALA A 62 12.65 -7.95 24.12
C ALA A 62 12.75 -9.18 25.05
N LYS A 63 13.89 -9.88 25.06
CA LYS A 63 14.13 -11.03 25.95
C LYS A 63 14.29 -10.64 27.43
N TYR A 64 14.63 -9.38 27.70
CA TYR A 64 14.86 -8.86 29.06
C TYR A 64 13.68 -8.05 29.60
N ILE A 65 12.64 -7.82 28.78
CA ILE A 65 11.41 -7.16 29.18
C ILE A 65 10.41 -8.26 29.55
N ASP A 66 9.82 -8.16 30.75
CA ASP A 66 8.83 -9.10 31.28
C ASP A 66 7.78 -9.47 30.20
N PRO A 67 7.48 -10.76 29.95
CA PRO A 67 6.67 -11.21 28.82
C PRO A 67 5.29 -10.54 28.67
N PHE A 68 4.73 -9.98 29.75
CA PHE A 68 3.45 -9.27 29.72
C PHE A 68 3.56 -7.83 29.17
N VAL A 69 4.73 -7.20 29.30
CA VAL A 69 5.00 -5.83 28.83
C VAL A 69 5.38 -5.79 27.34
N THR A 70 5.89 -6.91 26.80
CA THR A 70 6.31 -7.04 25.39
C THR A 70 5.12 -7.08 24.42
N VAL A 71 4.03 -7.74 24.77
CA VAL A 71 2.79 -7.79 23.96
C VAL A 71 2.11 -6.41 23.87
N LEU A 72 2.16 -5.62 24.94
CA LEU A 72 1.50 -4.31 25.01
C LEU A 72 2.29 -3.19 24.31
N LYS A 73 3.55 -3.42 23.93
CA LYS A 73 4.41 -2.36 23.38
C LYS A 73 4.54 -2.33 21.86
N GLY A 74 3.94 -3.27 21.10
CA GLY A 74 3.65 -3.17 19.65
C GLY A 74 4.79 -2.73 18.70
N ARG A 75 6.03 -2.60 19.17
CA ARG A 75 7.16 -1.96 18.47
C ARG A 75 7.87 -2.92 17.53
N ASP A 76 7.78 -4.22 17.78
CA ASP A 76 8.48 -5.24 16.99
C ASP A 76 7.93 -5.35 15.56
N GLY A 77 6.64 -5.05 15.36
CA GLY A 77 6.03 -4.98 14.03
C GLY A 77 6.53 -3.80 13.18
N LEU A 78 7.00 -2.71 13.81
CA LEU A 78 7.46 -1.52 13.09
C LEU A 78 8.77 -1.77 12.34
N THR A 79 9.71 -2.47 12.99
CA THR A 79 10.98 -2.83 12.35
C THR A 79 10.80 -3.90 11.28
N GLY A 80 9.88 -4.85 11.48
CA GLY A 80 9.53 -5.82 10.43
C GLY A 80 8.97 -5.13 9.19
N ALA A 81 8.05 -4.17 9.36
CA ALA A 81 7.55 -3.36 8.25
C ALA A 81 8.65 -2.50 7.60
N GLY A 82 9.64 -2.04 8.37
CA GLY A 82 10.86 -1.42 7.81
C GLY A 82 11.66 -2.36 6.91
N ILE A 83 11.87 -3.61 7.35
CA ILE A 83 12.51 -4.65 6.54
C ILE A 83 11.72 -4.92 5.25
N PHE A 84 10.38 -4.91 5.31
CA PHE A 84 9.54 -5.01 4.11
C PHE A 84 9.84 -3.86 3.13
N THR A 85 9.85 -2.61 3.62
CA THR A 85 10.13 -1.43 2.78
C THR A 85 11.54 -1.45 2.17
N LEU A 86 12.55 -1.90 2.93
CA LEU A 86 13.90 -2.08 2.42
C LEU A 86 13.95 -3.14 1.30
N GLY A 87 13.30 -4.29 1.49
CA GLY A 87 13.23 -5.32 0.47
C GLY A 87 12.42 -4.88 -0.76
N HIS A 88 11.40 -4.04 -0.56
CA HIS A 88 10.66 -3.36 -1.62
C HIS A 88 11.57 -2.46 -2.45
N ASP A 89 12.37 -1.62 -1.81
CA ASP A 89 13.31 -0.70 -2.45
C ASP A 89 14.43 -1.45 -3.19
N ALA A 90 14.92 -2.53 -2.59
CA ALA A 90 15.80 -3.48 -3.25
C ALA A 90 15.14 -4.11 -4.49
N GLY A 91 13.85 -4.42 -4.43
CA GLY A 91 13.04 -4.88 -5.58
C GLY A 91 13.05 -3.90 -6.76
N HIS A 92 13.05 -2.60 -6.48
CA HIS A 92 13.17 -1.54 -7.50
C HIS A 92 14.61 -1.28 -7.96
N GLY A 93 15.60 -1.92 -7.32
CA GLY A 93 17.01 -1.70 -7.59
C GLY A 93 17.52 -0.36 -7.06
N SER A 94 16.86 0.24 -6.06
CA SER A 94 17.18 1.59 -5.59
C SER A 94 18.34 1.66 -4.58
N LEU A 95 18.83 0.52 -4.08
CA LEU A 95 19.90 0.49 -3.08
C LEU A 95 21.30 0.52 -3.72
N SER A 96 21.45 -0.02 -4.93
CA SER A 96 22.75 -0.20 -5.59
C SER A 96 22.61 -0.17 -7.12
N ASP A 97 23.64 0.25 -7.85
CA ASP A 97 23.68 0.07 -9.31
C ASP A 97 23.89 -1.41 -9.71
N HIS A 98 24.35 -2.26 -8.77
CA HIS A 98 24.50 -3.70 -8.99
C HIS A 98 23.24 -4.46 -8.60
N GLN A 99 22.52 -4.99 -9.59
CA GLN A 99 21.29 -5.77 -9.37
C GLN A 99 21.49 -6.99 -8.48
N PHE A 100 22.67 -7.62 -8.53
CA PHE A 100 23.01 -8.72 -7.62
C PHE A 100 22.90 -8.30 -6.15
N VAL A 101 23.45 -7.15 -5.77
CA VAL A 101 23.37 -6.62 -4.39
C VAL A 101 21.92 -6.38 -3.99
N ASN A 102 21.14 -5.76 -4.88
CA ASN A 102 19.73 -5.51 -4.63
C ASN A 102 18.94 -6.81 -4.44
N HIS A 103 19.13 -7.81 -5.30
CA HIS A 103 18.44 -9.09 -5.19
C HIS A 103 18.86 -9.88 -3.96
N THR A 104 20.14 -9.85 -3.57
CA THR A 104 20.59 -10.48 -2.33
C THR A 104 19.95 -9.82 -1.10
N ILE A 105 19.98 -8.49 -1.00
CA ILE A 105 19.38 -7.77 0.13
C ILE A 105 17.86 -8.00 0.17
N GLY A 106 17.20 -7.83 -0.97
CA GLY A 106 15.75 -7.99 -1.08
C GLY A 106 15.28 -9.41 -0.76
N PHE A 107 15.98 -10.42 -1.28
CA PHE A 107 15.68 -11.82 -0.99
C PHE A 107 15.83 -12.12 0.51
N ILE A 108 16.95 -11.74 1.13
CA ILE A 108 17.17 -11.97 2.57
C ILE A 108 16.11 -11.24 3.41
N ALA A 109 15.84 -9.97 3.11
CA ALA A 109 14.87 -9.14 3.82
C ALA A 109 13.45 -9.73 3.74
N HIS A 110 13.00 -10.10 2.54
CA HIS A 110 11.65 -10.62 2.32
C HIS A 110 11.49 -12.06 2.81
N THR A 111 12.53 -12.91 2.69
CA THR A 111 12.52 -14.24 3.32
C THR A 111 12.38 -14.15 4.84
N PHE A 112 13.06 -13.19 5.49
CA PHE A 112 12.97 -12.99 6.94
C PHE A 112 11.53 -12.69 7.41
N ILE A 113 10.72 -12.04 6.58
CA ILE A 113 9.33 -11.69 6.88
C ILE A 113 8.31 -12.59 6.15
N LEU A 114 8.74 -13.76 5.66
CA LEU A 114 7.89 -14.71 4.92
C LEU A 114 7.17 -14.12 3.69
N ALA A 115 7.79 -13.16 3.01
CA ALA A 115 7.31 -12.63 1.74
C ALA A 115 8.08 -13.27 0.57
N PRO A 116 7.39 -13.78 -0.47
CA PRO A 116 8.05 -14.39 -1.62
C PRO A 116 8.66 -13.32 -2.54
N TYR A 117 9.91 -12.93 -2.29
CA TYR A 117 10.58 -11.78 -2.91
C TYR A 117 10.38 -11.67 -4.43
N PHE A 118 10.71 -12.71 -5.20
CA PHE A 118 10.68 -12.61 -6.67
C PHE A 118 9.24 -12.53 -7.23
N SER A 119 8.31 -13.31 -6.68
CA SER A 119 6.91 -13.27 -7.09
C SER A 119 6.26 -11.95 -6.72
N TRP A 120 6.46 -11.50 -5.48
CA TRP A 120 5.98 -10.20 -5.01
C TRP A 120 6.61 -9.05 -5.81
N ARG A 121 7.93 -9.10 -6.08
CA ARG A 121 8.61 -8.08 -6.89
C ARG A 121 8.03 -8.01 -8.30
N HIS A 122 7.71 -9.15 -8.90
CA HIS A 122 7.11 -9.20 -10.23
C HIS A 122 5.74 -8.50 -10.26
N SER A 123 4.81 -8.90 -9.39
CA SER A 123 3.49 -8.28 -9.32
C SER A 123 3.57 -6.79 -8.93
N HIS A 124 4.47 -6.43 -8.01
CA HIS A 124 4.69 -5.05 -7.60
C HIS A 124 5.24 -4.17 -8.74
N HIS A 125 6.10 -4.72 -9.60
CA HIS A 125 6.59 -4.01 -10.79
C HIS A 125 5.49 -3.78 -11.84
N LEU A 126 4.57 -4.74 -12.00
CA LEU A 126 3.39 -4.57 -12.86
C LEU A 126 2.48 -3.46 -12.32
N HIS A 127 2.24 -3.46 -11.01
CA HIS A 127 1.51 -2.40 -10.33
C HIS A 127 2.13 -1.01 -10.58
N HIS A 128 3.45 -0.84 -10.42
CA HIS A 128 4.09 0.45 -10.72
C HIS A 128 4.01 0.87 -12.20
N LYS A 129 3.96 -0.09 -13.13
CA LYS A 129 3.81 0.20 -14.57
C LYS A 129 2.39 0.63 -14.95
N ALA A 130 1.39 0.23 -14.16
CA ALA A 130 0.00 0.29 -14.57
C ALA A 130 -0.95 0.75 -13.44
N SER A 131 -0.45 1.41 -12.39
CA SER A 131 -1.25 1.74 -11.22
C SER A 131 -2.54 2.48 -11.61
N GLY A 132 -3.66 2.07 -11.01
CA GLY A 132 -4.98 2.66 -11.28
C GLY A 132 -5.59 2.30 -12.64
N SER A 133 -4.95 1.43 -13.44
CA SER A 133 -5.53 0.85 -14.67
C SER A 133 -6.43 -0.32 -14.30
N MET A 134 -7.70 -0.28 -14.71
CA MET A 134 -8.64 -1.38 -14.47
C MET A 134 -8.26 -2.70 -15.13
N GLU A 135 -7.47 -2.65 -16.22
CA GLU A 135 -7.11 -3.83 -17.02
C GLU A 135 -5.70 -4.37 -16.75
N ARG A 136 -4.85 -3.61 -16.05
CA ARG A 136 -3.40 -3.91 -15.96
C ARG A 136 -2.79 -3.74 -14.57
N ASP A 137 -3.47 -3.08 -13.63
CA ASP A 137 -3.06 -3.15 -12.22
C ASP A 137 -3.46 -4.51 -11.65
N GLU A 138 -2.65 -5.07 -10.76
CA GLU A 138 -2.85 -6.42 -10.19
C GLU A 138 -3.33 -6.36 -8.72
N ASN A 139 -3.06 -5.26 -8.02
CA ASN A 139 -3.10 -5.28 -6.55
C ASN A 139 -4.31 -4.56 -5.94
N TYR A 140 -4.73 -3.42 -6.50
CA TYR A 140 -5.74 -2.55 -5.90
C TYR A 140 -6.92 -2.32 -6.85
N LEU A 141 -7.38 -3.38 -7.51
CA LEU A 141 -8.52 -3.29 -8.41
C LEU A 141 -9.86 -3.25 -7.64
N PRO A 142 -10.72 -2.26 -7.92
CA PRO A 142 -12.08 -2.27 -7.42
C PRO A 142 -12.89 -3.36 -8.12
N LYS A 143 -13.80 -3.99 -7.38
CA LYS A 143 -14.83 -4.81 -8.01
C LYS A 143 -15.78 -3.93 -8.81
N THR A 144 -16.19 -4.42 -9.96
CA THR A 144 -17.21 -3.80 -10.80
C THR A 144 -18.62 -4.19 -10.34
N ARG A 145 -19.61 -3.40 -10.75
CA ARG A 145 -21.03 -3.67 -10.50
C ARG A 145 -21.44 -5.07 -10.97
N SER A 146 -21.01 -5.47 -12.17
CA SER A 146 -21.33 -6.79 -12.73
C SER A 146 -20.67 -7.95 -11.97
N GLU A 147 -19.44 -7.80 -11.49
CA GLU A 147 -18.77 -8.80 -10.65
C GLU A 147 -19.46 -9.02 -9.29
N LEU A 148 -20.11 -7.97 -8.78
CA LEU A 148 -20.97 -8.04 -7.60
C LEU A 148 -22.39 -8.53 -7.90
N LYS A 149 -22.69 -8.88 -9.16
CA LYS A 149 -24.01 -9.33 -9.63
C LYS A 149 -25.13 -8.33 -9.31
N MET A 150 -24.79 -7.05 -9.31
CA MET A 150 -25.73 -5.96 -9.05
C MET A 150 -26.51 -5.61 -10.32
N ALA A 151 -27.78 -5.24 -10.17
CA ALA A 151 -28.58 -4.73 -11.26
C ALA A 151 -28.07 -3.34 -11.72
N PRO A 152 -28.43 -2.87 -12.94
CA PRO A 152 -28.06 -1.54 -13.41
C PRO A 152 -28.48 -0.42 -12.44
N GLU A 153 -27.67 0.63 -12.34
CA GLU A 153 -27.93 1.74 -11.41
C GLU A 153 -29.33 2.35 -11.54
N SER A 154 -29.86 2.42 -12.78
CA SER A 154 -31.16 3.01 -13.09
C SER A 154 -32.36 2.31 -12.42
N VAL A 155 -32.21 1.04 -12.03
CA VAL A 155 -33.28 0.26 -11.39
C VAL A 155 -33.02 -0.06 -9.93
N MET A 156 -31.79 0.17 -9.45
CA MET A 156 -31.40 -0.08 -8.06
C MET A 156 -32.05 0.93 -7.12
N LYS A 157 -32.67 0.41 -6.06
CA LYS A 157 -33.23 1.17 -4.96
C LYS A 157 -32.33 1.06 -3.74
N LYS A 158 -32.55 1.94 -2.76
CA LYS A 158 -31.82 1.93 -1.49
C LYS A 158 -31.87 0.55 -0.80
N ALA A 159 -33.00 -0.14 -0.87
CA ALA A 159 -33.16 -1.48 -0.28
C ALA A 159 -32.24 -2.53 -0.92
N ASP A 160 -32.02 -2.48 -2.23
CA ASP A 160 -31.14 -3.43 -2.93
C ASP A 160 -29.68 -3.23 -2.50
N TYR A 161 -29.28 -1.97 -2.31
CA TYR A 161 -27.97 -1.63 -1.75
C TYR A 161 -27.82 -2.09 -0.29
N GLU A 162 -28.86 -1.92 0.54
CA GLU A 162 -28.89 -2.42 1.91
C GLU A 162 -28.90 -3.96 1.98
N GLU A 163 -29.47 -4.65 0.99
CA GLU A 163 -29.41 -6.12 0.94
C GLU A 163 -28.00 -6.63 0.65
N ILE A 164 -27.29 -5.97 -0.28
CA ILE A 164 -25.96 -6.40 -0.72
C ILE A 164 -24.87 -5.96 0.27
N PHE A 165 -24.96 -4.73 0.79
CA PHE A 165 -23.94 -4.09 1.61
C PHE A 165 -24.40 -3.74 3.02
N GLY A 166 -25.60 -4.15 3.43
CA GLY A 166 -26.15 -3.91 4.76
C GLY A 166 -25.28 -4.54 5.82
N GLU A 167 -24.36 -3.76 6.35
CA GLU A 167 -23.38 -4.21 7.33
C GLU A 167 -23.44 -3.31 8.56
N THR A 168 -23.38 -3.94 9.73
CA THR A 168 -23.23 -3.21 10.99
C THR A 168 -21.80 -2.66 11.09
N PRO A 169 -21.57 -1.56 11.85
CA PRO A 169 -20.22 -1.09 12.12
C PRO A 169 -19.29 -2.20 12.66
N PHE A 170 -19.83 -3.14 13.42
CA PHE A 170 -19.10 -4.30 13.91
C PHE A 170 -18.60 -5.22 12.78
N TYR A 171 -19.43 -5.47 11.76
CA TYR A 171 -19.02 -6.28 10.61
C TYR A 171 -17.92 -5.57 9.79
N THR A 172 -18.04 -4.25 9.58
CA THR A 172 -16.97 -3.46 8.91
C THR A 172 -15.66 -3.53 9.69
N LEU A 173 -15.71 -3.36 11.02
CA LEU A 173 -14.54 -3.51 11.87
C LEU A 173 -13.96 -4.93 11.82
N THR A 174 -14.80 -5.96 11.67
CA THR A 174 -14.37 -7.35 11.51
C THR A 174 -13.67 -7.56 10.17
N ARG A 175 -14.24 -7.06 9.06
CA ARG A 175 -13.59 -7.07 7.73
C ARG A 175 -12.24 -6.36 7.77
N MET A 176 -12.18 -5.19 8.41
CA MET A 176 -10.92 -4.47 8.62
C MET A 176 -9.92 -5.31 9.39
N ALA A 177 -10.30 -5.90 10.53
CA ALA A 177 -9.40 -6.74 11.32
C ALA A 177 -8.89 -7.95 10.50
N ILE A 178 -9.76 -8.63 9.75
CA ILE A 178 -9.37 -9.75 8.89
C ILE A 178 -8.36 -9.30 7.84
N MET A 179 -8.64 -8.22 7.09
CA MET A 179 -7.69 -7.73 6.07
C MET A 179 -6.36 -7.34 6.71
N GLN A 180 -6.38 -6.64 7.83
CA GLN A 180 -5.19 -6.12 8.48
C GLN A 180 -4.30 -7.22 9.08
N PHE A 181 -4.88 -8.26 9.69
CA PHE A 181 -4.10 -9.28 10.40
C PHE A 181 -3.91 -10.58 9.63
N LEU A 182 -4.81 -10.87 8.67
CA LEU A 182 -4.82 -12.13 7.90
C LEU A 182 -4.83 -11.91 6.37
N GLY A 183 -5.02 -10.67 5.89
CA GLY A 183 -5.21 -10.41 4.46
C GLY A 183 -4.01 -10.81 3.61
N TRP A 184 -2.79 -10.56 4.06
CA TRP A 184 -1.57 -10.97 3.37
C TRP A 184 -1.47 -12.50 3.23
N GLN A 185 -1.75 -13.21 4.32
CA GLN A 185 -1.66 -14.66 4.38
C GLN A 185 -2.76 -15.29 3.51
N LEU A 186 -3.98 -14.75 3.55
CA LEU A 186 -5.09 -15.16 2.69
C LEU A 186 -4.79 -14.90 1.21
N TYR A 187 -4.23 -13.74 0.88
CA TYR A 187 -3.82 -13.41 -0.48
C TYR A 187 -2.78 -14.40 -1.00
N LEU A 188 -1.73 -14.67 -0.22
CA LEU A 188 -0.70 -15.63 -0.61
C LEU A 188 -1.25 -17.06 -0.76
N THR A 189 -2.14 -17.50 0.12
CA THR A 189 -2.70 -18.86 0.04
C THR A 189 -3.67 -19.02 -1.12
N ILE A 190 -4.59 -18.08 -1.32
CA ILE A 190 -5.55 -18.11 -2.43
C ILE A 190 -4.80 -18.07 -3.77
N ASN A 191 -3.87 -17.12 -3.94
CA ASN A 191 -3.11 -17.02 -5.18
C ASN A 191 -2.15 -18.20 -5.39
N ALA A 192 -1.61 -18.81 -4.33
CA ALA A 192 -0.82 -20.04 -4.47
C ALA A 192 -1.70 -21.23 -4.92
N LEU A 193 -2.94 -21.33 -4.44
CA LEU A 193 -3.89 -22.36 -4.85
C LEU A 193 -4.37 -22.14 -6.30
N GLU A 194 -4.58 -20.89 -6.70
CA GLU A 194 -4.90 -20.54 -8.09
C GLU A 194 -3.70 -20.80 -9.02
N ALA A 195 -2.48 -20.42 -8.61
CA ALA A 195 -1.26 -20.69 -9.36
C ALA A 195 -0.91 -22.18 -9.45
N GLN A 196 -1.38 -23.04 -8.54
CA GLN A 196 -1.22 -24.49 -8.67
C GLN A 196 -1.95 -25.08 -9.89
N HIS A 197 -2.88 -24.35 -10.50
CA HIS A 197 -3.47 -24.71 -11.80
C HIS A 197 -2.56 -24.32 -12.98
N SER A 198 -1.38 -23.74 -12.72
CA SER A 198 -0.41 -23.28 -13.72
C SER A 198 1.03 -23.45 -13.19
N HIS A 199 1.52 -24.70 -13.23
CA HIS A 199 2.90 -25.12 -12.93
C HIS A 199 3.34 -25.09 -11.46
N ALA A 200 3.49 -26.29 -10.88
CA ALA A 200 3.99 -26.51 -9.54
C ALA A 200 5.49 -26.16 -9.40
N PHE A 201 5.82 -25.20 -8.54
CA PHE A 201 7.15 -25.08 -7.94
C PHE A 201 7.17 -25.81 -6.59
N PRO A 202 8.21 -26.62 -6.29
CA PRO A 202 8.29 -27.35 -5.03
C PRO A 202 8.66 -26.39 -3.88
N VAL A 203 7.66 -26.04 -3.08
CA VAL A 203 7.77 -25.21 -1.86
C VAL A 203 8.58 -25.90 -0.73
N SER A 204 8.94 -27.18 -0.90
CA SER A 204 9.52 -28.02 0.15
C SER A 204 10.93 -27.64 0.58
N ALA A 205 11.80 -27.16 -0.32
CA ALA A 205 13.22 -26.92 0.00
C ALA A 205 13.47 -25.63 0.81
N ALA A 206 12.59 -24.63 0.71
CA ALA A 206 12.74 -23.39 1.48
C ALA A 206 12.36 -23.56 2.95
N LEU A 207 11.36 -24.42 3.24
CA LEU A 207 10.87 -24.70 4.58
C LEU A 207 11.90 -25.47 5.42
N GLU A 208 12.68 -26.38 4.82
CA GLU A 208 13.70 -27.16 5.53
C GLU A 208 14.91 -26.32 5.99
N SER A 209 15.18 -25.18 5.35
CA SER A 209 16.29 -24.29 5.73
C SER A 209 15.98 -23.35 6.90
N ILE A 210 14.70 -23.24 7.30
CA ILE A 210 14.24 -22.47 8.47
C ILE A 210 14.11 -23.40 9.70
N VAL A 211 14.97 -24.41 9.79
CA VAL A 211 15.08 -25.27 10.98
C VAL A 211 16.27 -24.82 11.82
N ARG A 212 16.04 -23.77 12.63
CA ARG A 212 16.76 -23.51 13.89
C ARG A 212 15.75 -23.06 14.94
N PRO A 213 15.99 -23.46 16.19
CA PRO A 213 15.03 -24.16 17.01
C PRO A 213 13.75 -23.35 17.16
N VAL A 214 12.63 -23.96 16.76
CA VAL A 214 11.33 -23.56 17.30
C VAL A 214 11.50 -23.53 18.82
N PRO A 215 11.08 -22.45 19.50
CA PRO A 215 11.16 -22.41 20.95
C PRO A 215 10.59 -23.69 21.55
N GLU A 216 11.26 -24.22 22.58
CA GLU A 216 10.89 -25.52 23.19
C GLU A 216 9.43 -25.55 23.68
N ASP A 217 8.77 -24.38 23.81
CA ASP A 217 7.35 -24.22 24.10
C ASP A 217 6.61 -23.27 23.12
N LEU A 218 5.34 -23.59 22.86
CA LEU A 218 4.43 -22.85 21.97
C LEU A 218 4.26 -21.36 22.35
N LEU A 219 4.32 -21.03 23.64
CA LEU A 219 4.08 -19.68 24.12
C LEU A 219 5.22 -18.74 23.71
N THR A 220 6.46 -19.24 23.74
CA THR A 220 7.63 -18.49 23.26
C THR A 220 7.54 -18.24 21.75
N PHE A 221 7.09 -19.22 20.95
CA PHE A 221 6.84 -19.01 19.51
C PHE A 221 5.77 -17.93 19.27
N ILE A 222 4.64 -18.00 19.98
CA ILE A 222 3.56 -17.02 19.83
C ILE A 222 4.06 -15.60 20.14
N LYS A 223 4.78 -15.44 21.25
CA LYS A 223 5.24 -14.13 21.73
C LYS A 223 6.30 -13.49 20.84
N PHE A 224 7.33 -14.25 20.47
CA PHE A 224 8.51 -13.70 19.81
C PHE A 224 8.49 -13.82 18.28
N TYR A 225 7.58 -14.61 17.73
CA TYR A 225 7.46 -14.80 16.28
C TYR A 225 6.08 -14.40 15.77
N LEU A 226 5.02 -15.07 16.22
CA LEU A 226 3.68 -14.89 15.64
C LEU A 226 3.14 -13.47 15.84
N VAL A 227 3.21 -12.93 17.07
CA VAL A 227 2.71 -11.58 17.37
C VAL A 227 3.48 -10.51 16.58
N PRO A 228 4.82 -10.44 16.60
CA PRO A 228 5.58 -9.53 15.76
C PRO A 228 5.26 -9.67 14.26
N TYR A 229 5.13 -10.90 13.76
CA TYR A 229 4.79 -11.17 12.37
C TYR A 229 3.40 -10.60 12.02
N VAL A 230 2.38 -10.85 12.84
CA VAL A 230 1.03 -10.32 12.61
C VAL A 230 1.02 -8.78 12.65
N LEU A 231 1.77 -8.15 13.56
CA LEU A 231 1.90 -6.69 13.64
C LEU A 231 2.66 -6.08 12.45
N LEU A 232 3.70 -6.76 11.97
CA LEU A 232 4.38 -6.44 10.70
C LEU A 232 3.36 -6.38 9.57
N ASN A 233 2.54 -7.43 9.43
CA ASN A 233 1.59 -7.57 8.34
C ASN A 233 0.52 -6.48 8.42
N HIS A 234 0.04 -6.18 9.63
CA HIS A 234 -0.85 -5.06 9.89
C HIS A 234 -0.31 -3.76 9.30
N TRP A 235 0.93 -3.38 9.62
CA TRP A 235 1.49 -2.13 9.11
C TRP A 235 1.64 -2.14 7.60
N VAL A 236 2.19 -3.23 7.04
CA VAL A 236 2.37 -3.37 5.58
C VAL A 236 1.05 -3.25 4.84
N VAL A 237 0.06 -4.06 5.21
CA VAL A 237 -1.26 -4.03 4.57
C VAL A 237 -1.94 -2.67 4.76
N MET A 238 -1.82 -2.04 5.95
CA MET A 238 -2.40 -0.73 6.18
C MET A 238 -1.85 0.33 5.25
N PHE A 239 -0.52 0.48 5.18
CA PHE A 239 0.06 1.57 4.40
C PHE A 239 -0.15 1.34 2.92
N THR A 240 0.07 0.13 2.41
CA THR A 240 -0.05 -0.10 0.97
C THR A 240 -1.50 0.02 0.51
N TYR A 241 -2.46 -0.42 1.32
CA TYR A 241 -3.88 -0.21 1.03
C TYR A 241 -4.22 1.29 0.99
N LEU A 242 -3.78 2.06 1.97
CA LEU A 242 -4.09 3.49 2.08
C LEU A 242 -3.32 4.40 1.13
N HIS A 243 -2.23 3.91 0.55
CA HIS A 243 -1.52 4.55 -0.55
C HIS A 243 -2.35 4.57 -1.83
N HIS A 244 -3.14 3.52 -2.06
CA HIS A 244 -3.78 3.22 -3.33
C HIS A 244 -5.31 3.27 -3.29
N THR A 245 -5.90 3.23 -2.10
CA THR A 245 -7.34 3.20 -1.91
C THR A 245 -7.81 4.42 -1.15
N ASP A 246 -8.60 5.25 -1.83
CA ASP A 246 -9.29 6.39 -1.23
C ASP A 246 -10.49 6.78 -2.10
N PRO A 247 -11.62 7.21 -1.51
CA PRO A 247 -12.85 7.50 -2.26
C PRO A 247 -12.72 8.65 -3.28
N THR A 248 -11.67 9.45 -3.18
CA THR A 248 -11.43 10.61 -4.05
C THR A 248 -10.51 10.31 -5.24
N LEU A 249 -9.95 9.11 -5.31
CA LEU A 249 -9.10 8.66 -6.40
C LEU A 249 -9.93 7.97 -7.50
N PRO A 250 -9.68 8.29 -8.78
CA PRO A 250 -10.24 7.56 -9.91
C PRO A 250 -9.49 6.25 -10.20
N HIS A 251 -10.14 5.39 -10.97
CA HIS A 251 -9.52 4.37 -11.79
C HIS A 251 -9.77 4.67 -13.26
N PHE A 252 -8.89 4.18 -14.13
CA PHE A 252 -8.93 4.46 -15.56
C PHE A 252 -9.05 3.18 -16.37
N ARG A 253 -9.82 3.27 -17.45
CA ARG A 253 -9.94 2.24 -18.48
C ARG A 253 -9.28 2.67 -19.77
N LYS A 254 -8.72 1.71 -20.51
CA LYS A 254 -8.25 1.87 -21.90
C LYS A 254 -7.50 3.20 -22.12
N ASP A 255 -8.01 4.04 -23.01
CA ASP A 255 -7.40 5.29 -23.47
C ASP A 255 -7.42 6.42 -22.43
N SER A 256 -8.16 6.25 -21.31
CA SER A 256 -8.15 7.22 -20.21
C SER A 256 -6.93 7.04 -19.30
N TRP A 257 -6.24 5.90 -19.37
CA TRP A 257 -5.05 5.66 -18.58
C TRP A 257 -3.79 6.23 -19.25
N THR A 258 -2.92 6.86 -18.45
CA THR A 258 -1.53 7.15 -18.82
C THR A 258 -0.65 6.91 -17.60
N PHE A 259 0.67 6.73 -17.79
CA PHE A 259 1.60 6.54 -16.67
C PHE A 259 1.51 7.67 -15.64
N LEU A 260 1.46 8.93 -16.08
CA LEU A 260 1.31 10.07 -15.18
C LEU A 260 0.02 9.98 -14.36
N ARG A 261 -1.11 9.67 -15.01
CA ARG A 261 -2.40 9.56 -14.32
C ARG A 261 -2.36 8.46 -13.26
N GLY A 262 -1.77 7.30 -13.59
CA GLY A 262 -1.59 6.20 -12.65
C GLY A 262 -0.66 6.53 -11.47
N ALA A 263 0.45 7.22 -11.72
CA ALA A 263 1.39 7.61 -10.66
C ALA A 263 0.76 8.63 -9.68
N VAL A 264 -0.05 9.56 -10.18
CA VAL A 264 -0.74 10.57 -9.36
C VAL A 264 -1.94 9.99 -8.61
N THR A 265 -2.49 8.84 -9.01
CA THR A 265 -3.54 8.12 -8.25
C THR A 265 -3.02 7.37 -7.03
N THR A 266 -2.12 8.01 -6.29
CA THR A 266 -1.65 7.56 -4.98
C THR A 266 -1.74 8.70 -3.98
N ILE A 267 -1.73 8.41 -2.68
CA ILE A 267 -1.86 9.44 -1.64
C ILE A 267 -0.71 9.37 -0.64
N ASP A 268 -0.08 10.52 -0.43
CA ASP A 268 0.89 10.71 0.64
C ASP A 268 0.17 11.05 1.95
N ARG A 269 0.55 10.34 3.02
CA ARG A 269 -0.04 10.42 4.36
C ARG A 269 1.06 10.51 5.42
N PRO A 270 0.87 11.29 6.49
CA PRO A 270 1.83 11.39 7.58
C PRO A 270 1.73 10.18 8.54
N LEU A 271 1.76 8.96 7.99
CA LEU A 271 1.56 7.72 8.75
C LEU A 271 2.56 7.63 9.90
N MET A 272 2.06 7.59 11.14
CA MET A 272 2.85 7.58 12.37
C MET A 272 3.86 8.74 12.52
N GLY A 273 3.72 9.81 11.73
CA GLY A 273 4.63 10.96 11.73
C GLY A 273 6.10 10.53 11.66
N TRP A 274 6.90 10.99 12.62
CA TRP A 274 8.34 10.70 12.67
C TRP A 274 8.67 9.21 12.69
N MET A 275 7.83 8.37 13.30
CA MET A 275 8.06 6.92 13.34
C MET A 275 7.94 6.31 11.95
N GLY A 276 6.95 6.71 11.14
CA GLY A 276 6.85 6.23 9.77
C GLY A 276 8.00 6.73 8.88
N ARG A 277 8.54 7.92 9.16
CA ARG A 277 9.76 8.41 8.50
C ARG A 277 10.98 7.56 8.85
N PHE A 278 11.10 7.17 10.11
CA PHE A 278 12.26 6.45 10.62
C PHE A 278 12.21 4.94 10.33
N PHE A 279 11.07 4.28 10.60
CA PHE A 279 10.91 2.83 10.48
C PHE A 279 10.49 2.42 9.07
N PHE A 280 9.61 3.16 8.40
CA PHE A 280 9.06 2.78 7.08
C PHE A 280 9.73 3.53 5.92
N HIS A 281 10.90 4.12 6.16
CA HIS A 281 11.69 4.81 5.14
C HIS A 281 10.92 5.89 4.35
N ASN A 282 9.98 6.57 5.01
CA ASN A 282 9.08 7.55 4.41
C ASN A 282 8.14 7.00 3.33
N ILE A 283 7.96 5.69 3.17
CA ILE A 283 7.16 5.12 2.08
C ILE A 283 5.76 5.75 1.97
N SER A 284 5.09 6.03 3.09
CA SER A 284 3.79 6.71 3.09
C SER A 284 3.83 8.22 2.94
N HIS A 285 4.97 8.85 3.21
CA HIS A 285 5.11 10.30 3.15
C HIS A 285 5.50 10.79 1.75
N ASP A 286 6.08 9.91 0.95
CA ASP A 286 6.74 10.20 -0.33
C ASP A 286 6.29 9.22 -1.45
N HIS A 287 5.12 8.61 -1.32
CA HIS A 287 4.66 7.51 -2.19
C HIS A 287 4.38 7.96 -3.63
N ILE A 288 3.82 9.16 -3.82
CA ILE A 288 3.61 9.71 -5.17
C ILE A 288 4.96 9.85 -5.87
N ALA A 289 5.97 10.41 -5.18
CA ALA A 289 7.31 10.53 -5.72
C ALA A 289 7.93 9.16 -6.01
N HIS A 290 7.70 8.18 -5.13
CA HIS A 290 8.10 6.80 -5.32
C HIS A 290 7.49 6.18 -6.59
N HIS A 291 6.24 6.48 -6.94
CA HIS A 291 5.65 6.00 -8.19
C HIS A 291 6.29 6.59 -9.46
N PHE A 292 6.70 7.87 -9.41
CA PHE A 292 7.44 8.49 -10.51
C PHE A 292 8.91 8.04 -10.58
N TYR A 293 9.52 7.73 -9.44
CA TYR A 293 10.95 7.50 -9.29
C TYR A 293 11.27 6.25 -8.46
N SER A 294 10.62 5.12 -8.73
CA SER A 294 10.72 3.93 -7.89
C SER A 294 12.14 3.37 -7.74
N SER A 295 12.98 3.58 -8.76
CA SER A 295 14.41 3.19 -8.75
C SER A 295 15.35 4.23 -8.13
N ALA A 296 14.84 5.40 -7.73
CA ALA A 296 15.61 6.38 -6.98
C ALA A 296 15.74 5.94 -5.51
N PRO A 297 16.87 6.20 -4.85
CA PRO A 297 17.05 5.78 -3.47
C PRO A 297 16.04 6.46 -2.54
N PHE A 298 15.34 5.68 -1.72
CA PHE A 298 14.31 6.16 -0.81
C PHE A 298 14.80 7.28 0.14
N TYR A 299 16.09 7.28 0.50
CA TYR A 299 16.66 8.30 1.38
C TYR A 299 16.74 9.69 0.72
N ASN A 300 16.60 9.77 -0.60
CA ASN A 300 16.41 11.02 -1.35
C ASN A 300 14.93 11.34 -1.59
N GLY A 301 14.01 10.41 -1.28
CA GLY A 301 12.56 10.53 -1.44
C GLY A 301 12.00 11.84 -0.90
N PRO A 302 12.31 12.25 0.35
CA PRO A 302 11.80 13.51 0.90
C PRO A 302 12.16 14.74 0.09
N GLU A 303 13.32 14.74 -0.57
CA GLU A 303 13.76 15.86 -1.42
C GLU A 303 13.08 15.78 -2.79
N ILE A 304 13.01 14.60 -3.40
CA ILE A 304 12.29 14.37 -4.66
C ILE A 304 10.81 14.79 -4.52
N THR A 305 10.16 14.44 -3.40
CA THR A 305 8.77 14.81 -3.10
C THR A 305 8.55 16.32 -3.15
N LYS A 306 9.51 17.15 -2.73
CA LYS A 306 9.37 18.62 -2.80
C LYS A 306 9.26 19.10 -4.25
N TYR A 307 10.11 18.56 -5.14
CA TYR A 307 10.09 18.89 -6.56
C TYR A 307 8.82 18.36 -7.25
N VAL A 308 8.44 17.11 -6.98
CA VAL A 308 7.22 16.49 -7.52
C VAL A 308 5.98 17.24 -7.06
N ARG A 309 5.86 17.57 -5.77
CA ARG A 309 4.75 18.36 -5.23
C ARG A 309 4.67 19.74 -5.88
N LYS A 310 5.80 20.41 -6.08
CA LYS A 310 5.84 21.71 -6.77
C LYS A 310 5.41 21.60 -8.24
N ALA A 311 5.80 20.54 -8.93
CA ALA A 311 5.46 20.32 -10.33
C ALA A 311 3.97 19.96 -10.54
N LEU A 312 3.39 19.20 -9.60
CA LEU A 312 1.98 18.80 -9.64
C LEU A 312 1.02 19.89 -9.11
N GLY A 313 1.46 20.73 -8.18
CA GLY A 313 0.62 21.77 -7.59
C GLY A 313 -0.63 21.18 -6.92
N ASP A 314 -1.81 21.66 -7.32
CA ASP A 314 -3.11 21.23 -6.78
C ASP A 314 -3.46 19.76 -7.08
N GLU A 315 -2.74 19.12 -8.02
CA GLU A 315 -2.91 17.71 -8.38
C GLU A 315 -2.18 16.75 -7.43
N TYR A 316 -1.33 17.28 -6.56
CA TYR A 316 -0.62 16.48 -5.58
C TYR A 316 -1.57 15.99 -4.48
N ASN A 317 -1.68 14.66 -4.35
CA ASN A 317 -2.61 14.03 -3.43
C ASN A 317 -2.00 13.84 -2.04
N TYR A 318 -2.29 14.77 -1.13
CA TYR A 318 -1.98 14.65 0.29
C TYR A 318 -3.25 14.37 1.11
N ASP A 319 -3.12 13.63 2.21
CA ASP A 319 -4.18 13.50 3.20
C ASP A 319 -3.61 13.37 4.62
N SER A 320 -3.85 14.39 5.45
CA SER A 320 -3.43 14.43 6.85
C SER A 320 -4.39 13.72 7.81
N THR A 321 -5.48 13.12 7.32
CA THR A 321 -6.46 12.39 8.14
C THR A 321 -5.75 11.35 9.00
N ASN A 322 -6.22 11.16 10.24
CA ASN A 322 -5.75 10.07 11.08
C ASN A 322 -5.84 8.74 10.33
N THR A 323 -4.78 7.94 10.36
CA THR A 323 -4.68 6.72 9.55
C THR A 323 -5.83 5.74 9.79
N PHE A 324 -6.25 5.53 11.04
CA PHE A 324 -7.35 4.61 11.35
C PHE A 324 -8.70 5.14 10.85
N ARG A 325 -8.89 6.47 10.91
CA ARG A 325 -10.05 7.13 10.29
C ARG A 325 -10.06 6.98 8.78
N ALA A 326 -8.93 7.21 8.12
CA ALA A 326 -8.79 7.02 6.68
C ALA A 326 -9.03 5.55 6.27
N LEU A 327 -8.56 4.60 7.08
CA LEU A 327 -8.81 3.17 6.87
C LEU A 327 -10.30 2.85 6.95
N TYR A 328 -10.96 3.26 8.04
CA TYR A 328 -12.41 3.08 8.20
C TYR A 328 -13.21 3.73 7.07
N ARG A 329 -12.82 4.95 6.67
CA ARG A 329 -13.44 5.68 5.55
C ARG A 329 -13.30 4.91 4.23
N SER A 330 -12.12 4.38 3.95
CA SER A 330 -11.87 3.62 2.72
C SER A 330 -12.71 2.34 2.70
N PHE A 331 -12.78 1.61 3.81
CA PHE A 331 -13.63 0.42 3.95
C PHE A 331 -15.13 0.67 3.81
N THR A 332 -15.59 1.91 3.99
CA THR A 332 -17.01 2.25 3.94
C THR A 332 -17.41 2.96 2.65
N ASN A 333 -16.44 3.53 1.92
CA ASN A 333 -16.69 4.34 0.72
C ASN A 333 -16.04 3.78 -0.56
N CYS A 334 -15.19 2.77 -0.45
CA CYS A 334 -14.54 2.10 -1.58
C CYS A 334 -15.06 0.66 -1.72
N GLU A 335 -16.34 0.48 -2.07
CA GLU A 335 -16.94 -0.86 -2.19
C GLU A 335 -16.90 -1.37 -3.63
N PHE A 336 -17.22 -0.52 -4.62
CA PHE A 336 -17.24 -0.91 -6.04
C PHE A 336 -17.09 0.27 -7.01
N VAL A 337 -16.98 -0.03 -8.29
CA VAL A 337 -17.04 0.95 -9.40
C VAL A 337 -18.05 0.52 -10.47
N GLU A 338 -18.54 1.47 -11.28
CA GLU A 338 -19.44 1.18 -12.40
C GLU A 338 -18.73 0.42 -13.52
N ASP A 339 -19.47 -0.42 -14.26
CA ASP A 339 -18.94 -1.23 -15.38
C ASP A 339 -18.47 -0.35 -16.56
N ASP A 340 -19.17 0.75 -16.80
CA ASP A 340 -18.96 1.64 -17.93
C ASP A 340 -18.14 2.90 -17.55
N GLY A 341 -17.66 3.62 -18.58
CA GLY A 341 -16.90 4.86 -18.41
C GLY A 341 -15.39 4.67 -18.52
N GLY A 342 -14.71 5.68 -19.10
CA GLY A 342 -13.25 5.72 -19.22
C GLY A 342 -12.56 6.06 -17.90
N ILE A 343 -13.24 6.81 -17.04
CA ILE A 343 -12.79 7.19 -15.69
C ILE A 343 -13.90 6.73 -14.75
N VAL A 344 -13.56 5.94 -13.73
CA VAL A 344 -14.53 5.47 -12.75
C VAL A 344 -14.09 5.82 -11.34
N MET A 345 -15.08 6.19 -10.52
CA MET A 345 -14.88 6.60 -9.13
C MET A 345 -15.45 5.54 -8.22
N TRP A 346 -14.82 5.35 -7.06
CA TRP A 346 -15.35 4.51 -6.00
C TRP A 346 -16.77 4.94 -5.62
N LYS A 347 -17.65 3.94 -5.47
CA LYS A 347 -18.98 4.07 -4.89
C LYS A 347 -19.04 3.38 -3.54
N ASN A 348 -19.74 4.03 -2.62
CA ASN A 348 -20.03 3.51 -1.30
C ASN A 348 -21.22 2.54 -1.33
N ARG A 349 -21.60 2.06 -0.16
CA ARG A 349 -22.70 1.11 0.05
C ARG A 349 -24.06 1.62 -0.44
N GLU A 350 -24.25 2.93 -0.54
CA GLU A 350 -25.48 3.55 -1.05
C GLU A 350 -25.43 3.78 -2.56
N GLY A 351 -24.40 3.29 -3.26
CA GLY A 351 -24.18 3.55 -4.68
C GLY A 351 -23.70 4.97 -4.98
N LYS A 352 -23.23 5.73 -3.98
CA LYS A 352 -22.82 7.12 -4.15
C LYS A 352 -21.30 7.23 -4.23
N ALA A 353 -20.82 7.99 -5.21
CA ALA A 353 -19.42 8.39 -5.27
C ALA A 353 -19.19 9.64 -4.42
N VAL A 354 -18.09 9.65 -3.66
CA VAL A 354 -17.68 10.84 -2.88
C VAL A 354 -17.30 12.00 -3.80
N ARG A 355 -16.70 11.68 -4.95
CA ARG A 355 -16.23 12.63 -5.96
C ARG A 355 -16.69 12.17 -7.33
N LYS A 356 -17.23 13.08 -8.14
CA LYS A 356 -17.70 12.81 -9.52
C LYS A 356 -16.67 13.26 -10.55
N VAL A 357 -16.74 12.74 -11.78
CA VAL A 357 -15.90 13.20 -12.90
C VAL A 357 -16.48 14.52 -13.46
N ALA A 358 -15.61 15.48 -13.78
CA ALA A 358 -16.03 16.75 -14.41
C ALA A 358 -16.72 16.48 -15.75
N GLY A 359 -17.85 17.16 -16.00
CA GLY A 359 -18.69 16.96 -17.20
C GLY A 359 -19.77 15.86 -17.07
N GLU A 360 -19.71 14.99 -16.07
CA GLU A 360 -20.87 14.14 -15.69
C GLU A 360 -21.87 14.90 -14.82
N VAL A 361 -21.42 15.94 -14.13
CA VAL A 361 -22.24 16.81 -13.28
C VAL A 361 -23.26 17.61 -14.13
N ASP A 362 -22.88 18.03 -15.34
CA ASP A 362 -23.69 18.88 -16.21
C ASP A 362 -24.83 18.14 -16.93
N LYS A 363 -24.94 16.81 -16.78
CA LYS A 363 -26.00 15.99 -17.43
C LYS A 363 -27.19 15.68 -16.52
N MET A 364 -27.20 16.21 -15.30
CA MET A 364 -28.21 15.94 -14.27
C MET A 364 -28.98 17.19 -13.80
N GLU A 365 -28.70 18.36 -14.36
CA GLU A 365 -29.55 19.55 -14.30
C GLU A 365 -30.37 19.67 -15.60
#